data_AF-A0A812RNC6-F1
#
_entry.id   AF-A0A812RNC6-F1
#
_cell.length_a   1.000
_cell.length_b   1.000
_cell.length_c   1.000
_cell.angle_alpha   90.00
_cell.angle_beta   90.00
_cell.angle_gamma   90.00
#
_symmetry.space_group_name_H-M   'P 1'
#
loop_
_entity.id
_entity.type
_entity.pdbx_description
1 polymer ?
#
loop_
_entity_poly.entity_id
_entity_poly.type
_entity_poly.pdbx_seq_one_letter_code
_entity_poly.pdbx_strand_id
1 'polypeptide(L)'
;MFGGRKKKSESTQHTRRRFGVAALGADDEDSEIDGGNFYPHGFAKWNVVRQKTWRVISSEKTDWILAVMILSSVVILIVDADLTVKSPRSPEEEILQAIANYITGAYTCVYAAEMTARLYVFRTEVFKTALLFDFLIVAADVLLLIADLVLEGFAFELGFLRVFRLARLFRFVRVVGMFPELQFLIKGFISSFSAVFWGSILMWIVILMWAIVAVYFIQPVNQEIVAATGSEECERDCRAWSSVWYSEPCRREDWACAWLVVTDLKSTTLHLSDT
;
A
#
# COMPACT_ATOMS: atom_id res chain seq x y z
N MET A 1 -59.21 -27.89 -1.42
CA MET A 1 -58.16 -27.56 -0.43
C MET A 1 -56.80 -27.92 -1.03
N PHE A 2 -56.14 -26.99 -1.70
CA PHE A 2 -54.72 -27.09 -2.03
C PHE A 2 -54.11 -25.72 -1.72
N GLY A 3 -53.35 -25.67 -0.63
CA GLY A 3 -52.72 -24.46 -0.12
C GLY A 3 -51.52 -24.07 -0.98
N GLY A 4 -51.57 -22.87 -1.56
CA GLY A 4 -50.48 -22.27 -2.31
C GLY A 4 -49.31 -21.88 -1.39
N ARG A 5 -48.15 -22.47 -1.63
CA ARG A 5 -46.88 -22.10 -1.00
C ARG A 5 -46.35 -20.85 -1.71
N LYS A 6 -46.54 -19.66 -1.11
CA LYS A 6 -45.91 -18.42 -1.59
C LYS A 6 -44.38 -18.54 -1.41
N LYS A 7 -43.65 -18.66 -2.51
CA LYS A 7 -42.20 -18.40 -2.56
C LYS A 7 -42.00 -16.92 -2.25
N LYS A 8 -41.45 -16.63 -1.07
CA LYS A 8 -40.97 -15.28 -0.72
C LYS A 8 -39.68 -15.08 -1.53
N SER A 9 -39.71 -14.14 -2.46
CA SER A 9 -38.54 -13.69 -3.21
C SER A 9 -37.45 -13.28 -2.24
N GLU A 10 -36.30 -13.96 -2.28
CA GLU A 10 -35.04 -13.41 -1.80
C GLU A 10 -34.72 -12.21 -2.69
N SER A 11 -35.22 -11.05 -2.30
CA SER A 11 -34.59 -9.80 -2.70
C SER A 11 -33.26 -9.77 -1.98
N THR A 12 -32.17 -9.96 -2.72
CA THR A 12 -30.80 -9.65 -2.33
C THR A 12 -30.76 -8.18 -1.93
N GLN A 13 -31.14 -7.90 -0.69
CA GLN A 13 -31.09 -6.61 -0.09
C GLN A 13 -29.61 -6.40 0.20
N HIS A 14 -28.94 -5.71 -0.73
CA HIS A 14 -27.61 -5.18 -0.55
C HIS A 14 -27.73 -4.13 0.55
N THR A 15 -27.79 -4.58 1.80
CA THR A 15 -27.74 -3.73 2.98
C THR A 15 -26.44 -2.96 2.84
N ARG A 16 -26.56 -1.65 2.56
CA ARG A 16 -25.44 -0.70 2.63
C ARG A 16 -24.83 -0.86 4.01
N ARG A 17 -23.83 -1.74 4.16
CA ARG A 17 -23.06 -1.89 5.39
C ARG A 17 -22.43 -0.51 5.61
N ARG A 18 -22.81 0.17 6.68
CA ARG A 18 -22.25 1.48 7.02
C ARG A 18 -20.76 1.30 7.30
N PHE A 19 -19.96 1.73 6.33
CA PHE A 19 -18.57 1.30 6.15
C PHE A 19 -17.58 1.88 7.16
N GLY A 20 -17.94 2.94 7.88
CA GLY A 20 -17.03 3.56 8.86
C GLY A 20 -16.77 2.73 10.11
N VAL A 21 -17.62 1.74 10.42
CA VAL A 21 -17.58 0.99 11.69
C VAL A 21 -17.37 -0.51 11.49
N ALA A 22 -17.94 -1.10 10.44
CA ALA A 22 -17.73 -2.51 10.12
C ALA A 22 -16.26 -2.85 9.78
N ALA A 23 -15.47 -1.87 9.35
CA ALA A 23 -14.03 -2.02 9.10
C ALA A 23 -13.19 -2.13 10.39
N LEU A 24 -13.79 -1.97 11.58
CA LEU A 24 -13.09 -1.89 12.86
C LEU A 24 -13.05 -3.20 13.67
N GLY A 25 -13.21 -4.33 12.98
CA GLY A 25 -13.01 -5.65 13.61
C GLY A 25 -14.00 -5.93 14.72
N ALA A 26 -15.27 -5.65 14.50
CA ALA A 26 -16.33 -6.28 15.27
C ALA A 26 -16.60 -7.63 14.60
N ASP A 27 -16.19 -8.71 15.25
CA ASP A 27 -16.51 -10.07 14.82
C ASP A 27 -18.04 -10.19 14.69
N ASP A 28 -18.47 -10.78 13.58
CA ASP A 28 -19.83 -10.73 13.01
C ASP A 28 -20.90 -11.50 13.82
N GLU A 29 -20.66 -11.91 15.08
CA GLU A 29 -21.55 -12.89 15.74
C GLU A 29 -22.66 -12.34 16.65
N ASP A 30 -22.58 -11.13 17.23
CA ASP A 30 -23.61 -10.71 18.23
C ASP A 30 -24.06 -9.25 18.07
N SER A 31 -24.55 -8.84 16.90
CA SER A 31 -25.15 -7.49 16.73
C SER A 31 -26.69 -7.55 16.63
N GLU A 32 -27.36 -6.90 17.57
CA GLU A 32 -28.81 -6.74 17.59
C GLU A 32 -29.22 -5.72 16.51
N ILE A 33 -29.74 -6.21 15.39
CA ILE A 33 -30.21 -5.39 14.27
C ILE A 33 -31.60 -4.87 14.61
N ASP A 34 -31.67 -3.67 15.20
CA ASP A 34 -32.92 -2.93 15.31
C ASP A 34 -32.96 -1.80 14.26
N GLY A 35 -33.92 -1.87 13.33
CA GLY A 35 -34.26 -0.76 12.43
C GLY A 35 -33.15 -0.25 11.49
N GLY A 36 -32.22 -1.09 11.03
CA GLY A 36 -31.25 -0.74 9.98
C GLY A 36 -30.09 0.17 10.40
N ASN A 37 -29.96 0.49 11.70
CA ASN A 37 -28.81 1.21 12.24
C ASN A 37 -27.92 0.28 13.06
N PHE A 38 -26.62 0.22 12.72
CA PHE A 38 -25.61 -0.51 13.49
C PHE A 38 -25.24 0.25 14.76
N TYR A 39 -25.41 -0.38 15.94
CA TYR A 39 -24.99 0.18 17.23
C TYR A 39 -23.93 -0.72 17.88
N PRO A 40 -22.86 -0.15 18.46
CA PRO A 40 -21.84 -0.93 19.15
C PRO A 40 -22.39 -1.53 20.45
N HIS A 41 -21.89 -2.71 20.81
CA HIS A 41 -22.36 -3.45 21.99
C HIS A 41 -22.30 -2.60 23.26
N GLY A 42 -23.40 -2.53 24.02
CA GLY A 42 -23.49 -1.72 25.24
C GLY A 42 -23.69 -0.21 25.02
N PHE A 43 -24.08 0.24 23.81
CA PHE A 43 -24.39 1.65 23.50
C PHE A 43 -25.33 2.30 24.52
N ALA A 44 -26.34 1.57 25.01
CA ALA A 44 -27.30 2.06 26.01
C ALA A 44 -26.65 2.42 27.37
N LYS A 45 -25.52 1.78 27.73
CA LYS A 45 -24.80 2.04 29.00
C LYS A 45 -23.80 3.20 28.90
N TRP A 46 -23.64 3.82 27.74
CA TRP A 46 -22.65 4.87 27.53
C TRP A 46 -23.13 6.24 28.02
N ASN A 47 -22.20 7.09 28.45
CA ASN A 47 -22.48 8.49 28.77
C ASN A 47 -23.12 9.21 27.57
N VAL A 48 -24.02 10.15 27.84
CA VAL A 48 -24.74 10.93 26.81
C VAL A 48 -23.77 11.62 25.83
N VAL A 49 -22.64 12.12 26.33
CA VAL A 49 -21.57 12.72 25.52
C VAL A 49 -21.00 11.69 24.53
N ARG A 50 -20.68 10.48 25.00
CA ARG A 50 -20.15 9.40 24.15
C ARG A 50 -21.15 8.94 23.09
N GLN A 51 -22.44 8.84 23.45
CA GLN A 51 -23.50 8.51 22.49
C GLN A 51 -23.73 9.61 21.44
N LYS A 52 -23.58 10.88 21.82
CA LYS A 52 -23.71 12.01 20.89
C LYS A 52 -22.50 12.06 19.95
N THR A 53 -21.28 11.89 20.46
CA THR A 53 -20.06 11.81 19.65
C THR A 53 -20.11 10.67 18.65
N TRP A 54 -20.58 9.49 19.07
CA TRP A 54 -20.81 8.37 18.16
C TRP A 54 -21.75 8.72 17.00
N ARG A 55 -22.87 9.37 17.31
CA ARG A 55 -23.86 9.78 16.29
C ARG A 55 -23.30 10.80 15.31
N VAL A 56 -22.42 11.71 15.77
CA VAL A 56 -21.77 12.69 14.90
C VAL A 56 -20.76 11.99 13.97
N ILE A 57 -19.90 11.13 14.52
CA ILE A 57 -18.88 10.40 13.75
C ILE A 57 -19.51 9.44 12.74
N SER A 58 -20.60 8.77 13.11
CA SER A 58 -21.29 7.80 12.25
C SER A 58 -22.28 8.46 11.27
N SER A 59 -22.31 9.78 11.18
CA SER A 59 -23.26 10.46 10.30
C SER A 59 -22.76 10.43 8.85
N GLU A 60 -23.66 10.08 7.92
CA GLU A 60 -23.32 10.04 6.48
C GLU A 60 -22.84 11.40 5.96
N LYS A 61 -23.34 12.49 6.55
CA LYS A 61 -22.91 13.85 6.22
C LYS A 61 -21.45 14.08 6.58
N THR A 62 -21.02 13.62 7.76
CA THR A 62 -19.63 13.73 8.20
C THR A 62 -18.71 12.94 7.28
N ASP A 63 -19.08 11.73 6.87
CA ASP A 63 -18.29 10.93 5.94
C ASP A 63 -18.11 11.62 4.57
N TRP A 64 -19.16 12.23 4.02
CA TRP A 64 -19.06 13.00 2.77
C TRP A 64 -18.25 14.29 2.92
N ILE A 65 -18.37 14.98 4.06
CA ILE A 65 -17.56 16.19 4.34
C ILE A 65 -16.08 15.81 4.40
N LEU A 66 -15.72 14.74 5.13
CA LEU A 66 -14.36 14.26 5.21
C LEU A 66 -13.84 13.79 3.84
N ALA A 67 -14.66 13.11 3.04
CA ALA A 67 -14.27 12.71 1.69
C ALA A 67 -13.94 13.92 0.79
N VAL A 68 -14.78 14.96 0.81
CA VAL A 68 -14.52 16.20 0.06
C VAL A 68 -13.26 16.90 0.54
N MET A 69 -13.02 16.95 1.86
CA MET A 69 -11.79 17.51 2.43
C MET A 69 -10.54 16.71 2.03
N ILE A 70 -10.63 15.38 1.91
CA ILE A 70 -9.51 14.55 1.44
C ILE A 70 -9.22 14.86 -0.03
N LEU A 71 -10.26 14.94 -0.87
CA LEU A 71 -10.11 15.27 -2.29
C LEU A 71 -9.50 16.66 -2.50
N SER A 72 -9.99 17.69 -1.79
CA SER A 72 -9.43 19.03 -1.87
C SER A 72 -8.00 19.09 -1.34
N SER A 73 -7.67 18.31 -0.30
CA SER A 73 -6.30 18.21 0.23
C SER A 73 -5.32 17.66 -0.80
N VAL A 74 -5.73 16.72 -1.66
CA VAL A 74 -4.86 16.19 -2.72
C VAL A 74 -4.59 17.25 -3.78
N VAL A 75 -5.60 18.03 -4.16
CA VAL A 75 -5.42 19.15 -5.11
C VAL A 75 -4.43 20.18 -4.56
N ILE A 76 -4.56 20.54 -3.29
CA ILE A 76 -3.62 21.47 -2.64
C ILE A 76 -2.21 20.90 -2.61
N LEU A 77 -2.05 19.60 -2.35
CA LEU A 77 -0.75 18.93 -2.36
C LEU A 77 -0.10 18.95 -3.75
N ILE A 78 -0.87 18.75 -4.82
CA ILE A 78 -0.38 18.82 -6.20
C ILE A 78 0.10 20.25 -6.50
N VAL A 79 -0.69 21.26 -6.11
CA VAL A 79 -0.31 22.66 -6.28
C VAL A 79 0.98 22.97 -5.50
N ASP A 80 1.09 22.57 -4.24
CA ASP A 80 2.33 22.77 -3.46
C ASP A 80 3.53 22.06 -4.12
N ALA A 81 3.34 20.84 -4.63
CA ALA A 81 4.39 20.11 -5.34
C ALA A 81 4.87 20.86 -6.60
N ASP A 82 3.95 21.34 -7.45
CA ASP A 82 4.30 22.10 -8.65
C ASP A 82 5.02 23.42 -8.31
N LEU A 83 4.54 24.11 -7.27
CA LEU A 83 5.15 25.35 -6.77
C LEU A 83 6.53 25.13 -6.15
N THR A 84 6.85 23.91 -5.68
CA THR A 84 8.19 23.60 -5.12
C THR A 84 9.25 23.37 -6.20
N VAL A 85 8.86 22.96 -7.40
CA VAL A 85 9.81 22.67 -8.51
C VAL A 85 10.07 23.91 -9.37
N LYS A 86 9.10 24.83 -9.49
CA LYS A 86 9.27 26.07 -10.24
C LYS A 86 10.21 27.06 -9.51
N SER A 87 11.32 27.39 -10.15
CA SER A 87 12.22 28.49 -9.77
C SER A 87 12.63 29.23 -11.05
N PRO A 88 12.46 30.56 -11.15
CA PRO A 88 12.11 31.54 -10.11
C PRO A 88 10.60 31.64 -9.80
N ARG A 89 10.25 31.95 -8.55
CA ARG A 89 8.85 32.18 -8.13
C ARG A 89 8.39 33.58 -8.49
N SER A 90 7.15 33.67 -8.97
CA SER A 90 6.42 34.93 -9.04
C SER A 90 5.84 35.32 -7.67
N PRO A 91 5.62 36.61 -7.39
CA PRO A 91 5.04 37.05 -6.10
C PRO A 91 3.63 36.47 -5.85
N GLU A 92 2.88 36.18 -6.93
CA GLU A 92 1.56 35.54 -6.83
C GLU A 92 1.66 34.07 -6.35
N GLU A 93 2.71 33.36 -6.76
CA GLU A 93 2.96 31.96 -6.36
C GLU A 93 3.35 31.84 -4.89
N GLU A 94 4.06 32.83 -4.32
CA GLU A 94 4.39 32.87 -2.90
C GLU A 94 3.13 33.04 -2.02
N ILE A 95 2.21 33.93 -2.43
CA ILE A 95 0.93 34.14 -1.76
C ILE A 95 0.09 32.85 -1.84
N LEU A 96 0.05 32.22 -3.00
CA LEU A 96 -0.67 30.96 -3.20
C LEU A 96 -0.12 29.85 -2.29
N GLN A 97 1.20 29.74 -2.14
CA GLN A 97 1.83 28.78 -1.25
C GLN A 97 1.49 29.04 0.23
N ALA A 98 1.48 30.31 0.66
CA ALA A 98 1.08 30.66 2.02
C ALA A 98 -0.38 30.28 2.32
N ILE A 99 -1.29 30.54 1.38
CA ILE A 99 -2.71 30.17 1.49
C ILE A 99 -2.86 28.64 1.54
N ALA A 100 -2.16 27.91 0.67
CA ALA A 100 -2.16 26.45 0.64
C ALA A 100 -1.69 25.86 1.98
N ASN A 101 -0.63 26.40 2.57
CA ASN A 101 -0.13 25.98 3.88
C ASN A 101 -1.14 26.25 5.00
N TYR A 102 -1.80 27.41 5.00
CA TYR A 102 -2.83 27.75 5.98
C TYR A 102 -4.04 26.80 5.92
N ILE A 103 -4.58 26.55 4.72
CA ILE A 103 -5.70 25.62 4.53
C ILE A 103 -5.31 24.21 4.96
N THR A 104 -4.09 23.79 4.63
CA THR A 104 -3.53 22.49 5.00
C THR A 104 -3.42 22.33 6.52
N GLY A 105 -3.00 23.37 7.23
CA GLY A 105 -3.01 23.42 8.69
C GLY A 105 -4.44 23.29 9.26
N ALA A 106 -5.40 24.02 8.70
CA ALA A 106 -6.79 23.96 9.13
C ALA A 106 -7.40 22.56 8.95
N TYR A 107 -7.14 21.89 7.82
CA TYR A 107 -7.58 20.50 7.60
C TYR A 107 -6.96 19.54 8.61
N THR A 108 -5.67 19.70 8.92
CA THR A 108 -4.97 18.87 9.92
C THR A 108 -5.64 18.99 11.29
N CYS A 109 -6.04 20.19 11.71
CA CYS A 109 -6.77 20.40 12.97
C CYS A 109 -8.13 19.68 12.99
N VAL A 110 -8.88 19.71 11.89
CA VAL A 110 -10.17 19.01 11.79
C VAL A 110 -9.98 17.49 11.88
N TYR A 111 -9.00 16.93 11.16
CA TYR A 111 -8.68 15.50 11.25
C TYR A 111 -8.18 15.09 12.63
N ALA A 112 -7.38 15.93 13.29
CA ALA A 112 -6.94 15.68 14.66
C ALA A 112 -8.12 15.65 15.65
N ALA A 113 -9.08 16.57 15.50
CA ALA A 113 -10.30 16.60 16.32
C ALA A 113 -11.19 15.37 16.06
N GLU A 114 -11.37 15.00 14.79
CA GLU A 114 -12.11 13.80 14.39
C GLU A 114 -11.47 12.52 14.96
N MET A 115 -10.15 12.39 14.87
CA MET A 115 -9.43 11.25 15.44
C MET A 115 -9.53 11.21 16.96
N THR A 116 -9.36 12.33 17.63
CA THR A 116 -9.52 12.40 19.09
C THR A 116 -10.92 11.96 19.51
N ALA A 117 -11.95 12.34 18.73
CA ALA A 117 -13.33 11.90 18.96
C ALA A 117 -13.50 10.39 18.75
N ARG A 118 -12.86 9.79 17.73
CA ARG A 118 -12.84 8.33 17.53
C ARG A 118 -12.13 7.61 18.67
N LEU A 119 -10.96 8.09 19.10
CA LEU A 119 -10.22 7.55 20.25
C LEU A 119 -11.07 7.55 21.52
N TYR A 120 -11.79 8.65 21.79
CA TYR A 120 -12.65 8.75 22.95
C TYR A 120 -13.79 7.71 22.95
N VAL A 121 -14.34 7.40 21.77
CA VAL A 121 -15.44 6.43 21.65
C VAL A 121 -14.96 4.98 21.75
N PHE A 122 -13.85 4.64 21.08
CA PHE A 122 -13.37 3.25 20.96
C PHE A 122 -12.41 2.81 22.08
N ARG A 123 -11.80 3.74 22.83
CA ARG A 123 -10.88 3.51 23.96
C ARG A 123 -9.81 2.44 23.69
N THR A 124 -10.07 1.18 24.07
CA THR A 124 -9.12 0.05 24.03
C THR A 124 -9.23 -0.78 22.75
N GLU A 125 -10.37 -0.73 22.04
CA GLU A 125 -10.55 -1.41 20.74
C GLU A 125 -9.78 -0.72 19.60
N VAL A 126 -9.22 0.46 19.87
CA VAL A 126 -8.40 1.25 18.93
C VAL A 126 -7.10 0.53 18.57
N PHE A 127 -6.55 -0.30 19.45
CA PHE A 127 -5.28 -0.99 19.19
C PHE A 127 -5.41 -2.13 18.17
N LYS A 128 -6.61 -2.39 17.64
CA LYS A 128 -6.79 -3.23 16.45
C LYS A 128 -6.09 -2.60 15.25
N THR A 129 -5.35 -3.40 14.48
CA THR A 129 -4.33 -2.99 13.49
C THR A 129 -4.77 -1.91 12.50
N ALA A 130 -6.05 -1.84 12.14
CA ALA A 130 -6.57 -0.87 11.16
C ALA A 130 -6.71 0.58 11.68
N LEU A 131 -6.95 0.78 12.98
CA LEU A 131 -7.07 2.11 13.58
C LEU A 131 -5.73 2.69 14.00
N LEU A 132 -4.80 1.82 14.42
CA LEU A 132 -3.47 2.23 14.83
C LEU A 132 -2.75 2.95 13.69
N PHE A 133 -2.81 2.41 12.47
CA PHE A 133 -2.15 3.01 11.30
C PHE A 133 -2.67 4.42 10.99
N ASP A 134 -3.98 4.62 11.04
CA ASP A 134 -4.57 5.94 10.80
C ASP A 134 -4.26 6.92 11.94
N PHE A 135 -4.25 6.46 13.19
CA PHE A 135 -3.79 7.27 14.31
C PHE A 135 -2.34 7.74 14.12
N LEU A 136 -1.45 6.84 13.67
CA LEU A 136 -0.05 7.19 13.39
C LEU A 136 0.07 8.24 12.29
N ILE A 137 -0.73 8.14 11.23
CA ILE A 137 -0.73 9.15 10.14
C ILE A 137 -1.16 10.52 10.68
N VAL A 138 -2.27 10.58 11.44
CA VAL A 138 -2.75 11.86 11.99
C VAL A 138 -1.78 12.42 13.03
N ALA A 139 -1.17 11.57 13.85
CA ALA A 139 -0.15 11.99 14.81
C ALA A 139 1.09 12.57 14.10
N ALA A 140 1.56 11.93 13.03
CA ALA A 140 2.68 12.42 12.23
C ALA A 140 2.36 13.78 11.58
N ASP A 141 1.14 13.99 11.11
CA ASP A 141 0.71 15.27 10.54
C ASP A 141 0.65 16.41 11.56
N VAL A 142 0.18 16.11 12.78
CA VAL A 142 0.15 17.09 13.88
C VAL A 142 1.57 17.42 14.31
N LEU A 143 2.45 16.41 14.41
CA LEU A 143 3.88 16.63 14.69
C LEU A 143 4.54 17.48 13.62
N LEU A 144 4.21 17.25 12.34
CA LEU A 144 4.70 18.07 11.23
C LEU A 144 4.24 19.52 11.34
N LEU A 145 2.95 19.75 11.64
CA LEU A 145 2.43 21.11 11.84
C LEU A 145 3.11 21.82 13.01
N ILE A 146 3.32 21.13 14.13
CA ILE A 146 4.00 21.69 15.30
C ILE A 146 5.47 21.97 14.99
N ALA A 147 6.14 21.07 14.26
CA ALA A 147 7.52 21.28 13.82
C ALA A 147 7.63 22.53 12.92
N ASP A 148 6.74 22.68 11.94
CA ASP A 148 6.72 23.86 11.05
C ASP A 148 6.48 25.17 11.84
N LEU A 149 5.67 25.16 12.90
CA LEU A 149 5.36 26.34 13.72
C LEU A 149 6.44 26.69 14.76
N VAL A 150 7.01 25.69 15.43
CA VAL A 150 7.92 25.91 16.58
C VAL A 150 9.35 26.12 16.11
N LEU A 151 9.73 25.51 14.98
CA LEU A 151 11.14 25.35 14.68
C LEU A 151 11.69 26.27 13.60
N GLU A 152 10.88 27.05 12.86
CA GLU A 152 11.21 28.11 11.85
C GLU A 152 12.64 28.08 11.20
N GLY A 153 13.30 26.93 11.06
CA GLY A 153 14.76 26.90 10.92
C GLY A 153 15.50 25.62 11.30
N PHE A 154 14.93 24.69 12.07
CA PHE A 154 15.48 23.32 12.09
C PHE A 154 15.08 22.63 10.79
N ALA A 155 15.99 22.66 9.83
CA ALA A 155 16.00 21.76 8.68
C ALA A 155 16.20 20.32 9.17
N PHE A 156 15.20 19.75 9.85
CA PHE A 156 15.00 18.31 9.78
C PHE A 156 15.07 17.96 8.30
N GLU A 157 16.01 17.09 7.94
CA GLU A 157 16.36 16.81 6.55
C GLU A 157 15.11 16.86 5.67
N LEU A 158 15.07 17.83 4.76
CA LEU A 158 13.89 18.24 3.98
C LEU A 158 13.20 17.06 3.27
N GLY A 159 13.83 15.89 3.20
CA GLY A 159 13.26 14.62 2.76
C GLY A 159 12.21 14.01 3.70
N PHE A 160 12.44 13.95 5.03
CA PHE A 160 11.50 13.27 5.94
C PHE A 160 10.16 13.99 6.04
N LEU A 161 10.17 15.33 6.12
CA LEU A 161 8.96 16.15 6.14
C LEU A 161 8.12 15.95 4.87
N ARG A 162 8.78 15.77 3.70
CA ARG A 162 8.11 15.46 2.43
C ARG A 162 7.43 14.08 2.45
N VAL A 163 8.09 13.07 3.00
CA VAL A 163 7.49 11.72 3.11
C VAL A 163 6.25 11.73 4.01
N PHE A 164 6.27 12.46 5.13
CA PHE A 164 5.09 12.59 5.98
C PHE A 164 3.94 13.35 5.29
N ARG A 165 4.24 14.38 4.47
CA ARG A 165 3.21 15.00 3.61
C ARG A 165 2.58 14.00 2.65
N LEU A 166 3.39 13.11 2.05
CA LEU A 166 2.89 12.04 1.18
C LEU A 166 2.10 10.97 1.94
N ALA A 167 2.37 10.75 3.22
CA ALA A 167 1.60 9.82 4.05
C ALA A 167 0.12 10.22 4.16
N ARG A 168 -0.23 11.49 3.92
CA ARG A 168 -1.62 11.94 3.81
C ARG A 168 -2.38 11.28 2.66
N LEU A 169 -1.68 10.81 1.61
CA LEU A 169 -2.29 10.04 0.53
C LEU A 169 -2.87 8.71 1.02
N PHE A 170 -2.37 8.16 2.13
CA PHE A 170 -3.00 6.99 2.74
C PHE A 170 -4.43 7.28 3.24
N ARG A 171 -4.80 8.55 3.51
CA ARG A 171 -6.20 8.91 3.78
C ARG A 171 -7.10 8.65 2.58
N PHE A 172 -6.59 8.66 1.36
CA PHE A 172 -7.37 8.27 0.18
C PHE A 172 -7.83 6.82 0.27
N VAL A 173 -7.05 5.93 0.91
CA VAL A 173 -7.46 4.54 1.17
C VAL A 173 -8.75 4.47 1.98
N ARG A 174 -8.99 5.44 2.88
CA ARG A 174 -10.27 5.55 3.61
C ARG A 174 -11.43 5.90 2.69
N VAL A 175 -11.22 6.83 1.74
CA VAL A 175 -12.23 7.20 0.73
C VAL A 175 -12.54 5.99 -0.15
N VAL A 176 -11.52 5.25 -0.56
CA VAL A 176 -11.70 4.00 -1.29
C VAL A 176 -12.51 2.98 -0.48
N GLY A 177 -12.26 2.92 0.83
CA GLY A 177 -13.06 2.15 1.77
C GLY A 177 -14.53 2.57 1.86
N MET A 178 -14.93 3.74 1.37
CA MET A 178 -16.33 4.17 1.35
C MET A 178 -17.14 3.53 0.21
N PHE A 179 -16.48 3.21 -0.91
CA PHE A 179 -17.12 2.69 -2.11
C PHE A 179 -17.01 1.16 -2.17
N PRO A 180 -18.12 0.40 -2.00
CA PRO A 180 -18.08 -1.05 -1.98
C PRO A 180 -17.57 -1.67 -3.28
N GLU A 181 -17.82 -1.01 -4.42
CA GLU A 181 -17.33 -1.43 -5.73
C GLU A 181 -15.81 -1.36 -5.78
N LEU A 182 -15.22 -0.26 -5.29
CA LEU A 182 -13.77 -0.08 -5.31
C LEU A 182 -13.06 -0.99 -4.32
N GLN A 183 -13.69 -1.28 -3.18
CA GLN A 183 -13.16 -2.29 -2.26
C GLN A 183 -13.12 -3.68 -2.89
N PHE A 184 -14.16 -4.08 -3.61
CA PHE A 184 -14.19 -5.37 -4.30
C PHE A 184 -13.06 -5.44 -5.33
N LEU A 185 -12.86 -4.35 -6.08
CA LEU A 185 -11.75 -4.22 -7.02
C LEU A 185 -10.39 -4.33 -6.32
N ILE A 186 -10.18 -3.62 -5.20
CA ILE A 186 -8.92 -3.69 -4.45
C ILE A 186 -8.69 -5.08 -3.87
N LYS A 187 -9.71 -5.74 -3.31
CA LYS A 187 -9.59 -7.12 -2.81
C LYS A 187 -9.20 -8.08 -3.93
N GLY A 188 -9.82 -7.96 -5.10
CA GLY A 188 -9.44 -8.71 -6.29
C GLY A 188 -8.01 -8.42 -6.73
N PHE A 189 -7.60 -7.16 -6.74
CA PHE A 189 -6.25 -6.75 -7.08
C PHE A 189 -5.20 -7.33 -6.12
N ILE A 190 -5.45 -7.27 -4.80
CA ILE A 190 -4.57 -7.85 -3.78
C ILE A 190 -4.48 -9.37 -3.95
N SER A 191 -5.59 -10.04 -4.25
CA SER A 191 -5.59 -11.49 -4.54
C SER A 191 -4.72 -11.84 -5.74
N SER A 192 -4.83 -11.07 -6.83
CA SER A 192 -4.00 -11.26 -8.03
C SER A 192 -2.53 -10.99 -7.73
N PHE A 193 -2.23 -9.96 -6.94
CA PHE A 193 -0.85 -9.64 -6.55
C PHE A 193 -0.23 -10.76 -5.70
N SER A 194 -1.02 -11.37 -4.80
CA SER A 194 -0.56 -12.54 -4.04
C SER A 194 -0.21 -13.71 -4.96
N ALA A 195 -1.05 -14.01 -5.96
CA ALA A 195 -0.75 -15.05 -6.94
C ALA A 195 0.52 -14.75 -7.75
N VAL A 196 0.70 -13.51 -8.19
CA VAL A 196 1.92 -13.07 -8.90
C VAL A 196 3.15 -13.18 -8.00
N PHE A 197 3.03 -12.81 -6.73
CA PHE A 197 4.12 -12.92 -5.76
C PHE A 197 4.54 -14.37 -5.51
N TRP A 198 3.59 -15.29 -5.35
CA TRP A 198 3.90 -16.71 -5.24
C TRP A 198 4.50 -17.28 -6.53
N GLY A 199 3.98 -16.87 -7.69
CA GLY A 199 4.53 -17.24 -8.99
C GLY A 199 5.95 -16.72 -9.21
N SER A 200 6.25 -15.49 -8.78
CA SER A 200 7.58 -14.90 -8.90
C SER A 200 8.59 -15.58 -7.97
N ILE A 201 8.19 -15.93 -6.74
CA ILE A 201 9.02 -16.75 -5.85
C ILE A 201 9.33 -18.11 -6.48
N LEU A 202 8.33 -18.78 -7.05
CA LEU A 202 8.52 -20.07 -7.71
C LEU A 202 9.51 -19.96 -8.87
N MET A 203 9.34 -18.95 -9.73
CA MET A 203 10.25 -18.70 -10.85
C MET A 203 11.67 -18.41 -10.35
N TRP A 204 11.81 -17.65 -9.27
CA TRP A 204 13.10 -17.37 -8.66
C TRP A 204 13.79 -18.66 -8.15
N ILE A 205 13.03 -19.57 -7.52
CA ILE A 205 13.56 -20.88 -7.07
C ILE A 205 14.01 -21.74 -8.25
N VAL A 206 13.26 -21.76 -9.35
CA VAL A 206 13.64 -22.54 -10.56
C VAL A 206 14.93 -21.99 -11.16
N ILE A 207 15.07 -20.66 -11.25
CA ILE A 207 16.31 -20.03 -11.73
C ILE A 207 17.48 -20.40 -10.81
N LEU A 208 17.28 -20.36 -9.48
CA LEU A 208 18.31 -20.77 -8.52
C LEU A 208 18.70 -22.24 -8.66
N MET A 209 17.75 -23.13 -8.89
CA MET A 209 18.03 -24.55 -9.13
C MET A 209 18.95 -24.73 -10.34
N TRP A 210 18.65 -24.07 -11.45
CA TRP A 210 19.50 -24.10 -12.64
C TRP A 210 20.86 -23.44 -12.41
N ALA A 211 20.93 -22.35 -11.64
CA ALA A 211 22.19 -21.72 -11.28
C ALA A 211 23.09 -22.65 -10.46
N ILE A 212 22.53 -23.40 -9.50
CA ILE A 212 23.27 -24.41 -8.71
C ILE A 212 23.81 -25.52 -9.63
N VAL A 213 22.97 -26.04 -10.53
CA VAL A 213 23.39 -27.05 -11.52
C VAL A 213 24.51 -26.49 -12.39
N ALA A 214 24.35 -25.28 -12.93
CA ALA A 214 25.36 -24.64 -13.75
C ALA A 214 26.70 -24.49 -13.01
N VAL A 215 26.70 -24.02 -11.77
CA VAL A 215 27.92 -23.93 -10.94
C VAL A 215 28.53 -25.33 -10.73
N TYR A 216 27.74 -26.34 -10.35
CA TYR A 216 28.28 -27.67 -10.06
C TYR A 216 28.90 -28.37 -11.28
N PHE A 217 28.31 -28.20 -12.47
CA PHE A 217 28.74 -28.87 -13.69
C PHE A 217 29.69 -28.05 -14.57
N ILE A 218 29.49 -26.73 -14.67
CA ILE A 218 30.28 -25.85 -15.57
C ILE A 218 31.56 -25.38 -14.88
N GLN A 219 31.55 -25.15 -13.57
CA GLN A 219 32.74 -24.70 -12.84
C GLN A 219 33.96 -25.63 -12.97
N PRO A 220 33.87 -26.97 -12.87
CA PRO A 220 35.04 -27.83 -13.06
C PRO A 220 35.62 -27.73 -14.47
N VAL A 221 34.78 -27.69 -15.51
CA VAL A 221 35.22 -27.52 -16.91
C VAL A 221 35.89 -26.15 -17.10
N ASN A 222 35.33 -25.11 -16.48
CA ASN A 222 35.90 -23.77 -16.55
C ASN A 222 37.30 -23.71 -15.91
N GLN A 223 37.52 -24.43 -14.80
CA GLN A 223 38.83 -24.51 -14.15
C GLN A 223 39.87 -25.21 -15.02
N GLU A 224 39.48 -26.27 -15.74
CA GLU A 224 40.38 -26.97 -16.66
C GLU A 224 40.81 -26.08 -17.84
N ILE A 225 39.87 -25.32 -18.42
CA ILE A 225 40.16 -24.37 -19.51
C ILE A 225 41.11 -23.27 -19.02
N VAL A 226 40.84 -22.68 -17.85
CA VAL A 226 41.69 -21.64 -17.27
C VAL A 226 43.10 -22.17 -16.98
N ALA A 227 43.23 -23.42 -16.53
CA ALA A 227 44.52 -24.06 -16.31
C ALA A 227 45.29 -24.35 -17.62
N ALA A 228 44.58 -24.62 -18.72
CA ALA A 228 45.17 -24.92 -20.02
C ALA A 228 45.56 -23.66 -20.82
N THR A 229 44.78 -22.58 -20.74
CA THR A 229 44.98 -21.36 -21.56
C THR A 229 45.93 -20.34 -20.91
N GLY A 230 46.16 -20.41 -19.60
CA GLY A 230 47.02 -19.45 -18.89
C GLY A 230 46.30 -18.11 -18.63
N SER A 231 46.62 -17.49 -17.50
CA SER A 231 45.80 -16.42 -16.88
C SER A 231 45.77 -15.07 -17.62
N GLU A 232 46.52 -14.87 -18.71
CA GLU A 232 46.65 -13.56 -19.37
C GLU A 232 45.60 -13.30 -20.47
N GLU A 233 44.88 -14.33 -20.94
CA GLU A 233 43.93 -14.20 -22.08
C GLU A 233 42.47 -14.42 -21.67
N CYS A 234 42.16 -14.29 -20.37
CA CYS A 234 40.81 -14.42 -19.83
C CYS A 234 40.05 -13.08 -19.95
N GLU A 235 39.60 -12.73 -21.15
CA GLU A 235 38.81 -11.51 -21.41
C GLU A 235 37.34 -11.65 -20.94
N ARG A 236 36.86 -12.88 -20.71
CA ARG A 236 35.62 -13.17 -19.95
C ARG A 236 35.96 -13.28 -18.48
N ASP A 237 35.26 -12.52 -17.64
CA ASP A 237 35.45 -12.47 -16.19
C ASP A 237 35.70 -13.88 -15.60
N CYS A 238 36.96 -14.17 -15.25
CA CYS A 238 37.44 -15.49 -14.83
C CYS A 238 36.75 -16.03 -13.54
N ARG A 239 35.87 -15.23 -12.95
CA ARG A 239 35.02 -15.56 -11.80
C ARG A 239 33.61 -16.00 -12.18
N ALA A 240 33.28 -16.07 -13.47
CA ALA A 240 31.97 -16.54 -13.93
C ALA A 240 31.68 -17.94 -13.35
N TRP A 241 30.48 -18.10 -12.76
CA TRP A 241 30.04 -19.34 -12.12
C TRP A 241 30.89 -19.79 -10.91
N SER A 242 31.70 -18.90 -10.31
CA SER A 242 32.48 -19.24 -9.11
C SER A 242 31.62 -19.43 -7.85
N SER A 243 30.44 -18.82 -7.83
CA SER A 243 29.41 -19.06 -6.82
C SER A 243 28.03 -18.76 -7.41
N VAL A 244 26.97 -19.28 -6.79
CA VAL A 244 25.57 -19.08 -7.20
C VAL A 244 25.17 -17.60 -7.21
N TRP A 245 25.82 -16.78 -6.38
CA TRP A 245 25.60 -15.32 -6.32
C TRP A 245 26.40 -14.55 -7.39
N TYR A 246 27.52 -15.12 -7.85
CA TYR A 246 28.37 -14.57 -8.91
C TYR A 246 28.11 -15.17 -10.29
N SER A 247 27.16 -16.10 -10.42
CA SER A 247 26.49 -16.33 -11.69
C SER A 247 25.58 -15.13 -11.96
N GLU A 248 26.17 -13.95 -12.17
CA GLU A 248 25.41 -12.86 -12.76
C GLU A 248 24.90 -13.41 -14.11
N PRO A 249 23.58 -13.43 -14.37
CA PRO A 249 23.13 -13.43 -15.74
C PRO A 249 23.81 -12.21 -16.35
N CYS A 250 24.70 -12.44 -17.32
CA CYS A 250 25.48 -11.45 -18.04
C CYS A 250 24.86 -10.05 -17.94
N ARG A 251 25.54 -9.10 -17.28
CA ARG A 251 25.05 -7.73 -17.06
C ARG A 251 24.79 -7.03 -18.39
N ARG A 252 23.61 -7.26 -18.97
CA ARG A 252 22.97 -6.43 -19.98
C ARG A 252 21.50 -6.83 -20.07
N GLU A 253 20.66 -5.82 -20.18
CA GLU A 253 19.22 -5.79 -19.94
C GLU A 253 18.36 -6.60 -20.94
N ASP A 254 18.90 -7.68 -21.52
CA ASP A 254 18.23 -8.44 -22.57
C ASP A 254 17.86 -9.85 -22.09
N TRP A 255 16.56 -10.07 -21.89
CA TRP A 255 15.90 -11.38 -21.72
C TRP A 255 16.28 -12.39 -22.83
N ALA A 256 16.90 -11.94 -23.92
CA ALA A 256 17.50 -12.75 -24.98
C ALA A 256 18.62 -13.68 -24.49
N CYS A 257 19.40 -13.33 -23.46
CA CYS A 257 20.47 -14.22 -22.97
C CYS A 257 19.95 -15.46 -22.26
N ALA A 258 18.88 -15.33 -21.46
CA ALA A 258 18.23 -16.47 -20.83
C ALA A 258 17.59 -17.41 -21.87
N TRP A 259 17.01 -16.83 -22.93
CA TRP A 259 16.46 -17.59 -24.05
C TRP A 259 17.56 -18.31 -24.85
N LEU A 260 18.72 -17.65 -25.06
CA LEU A 260 19.87 -18.24 -25.74
C LEU A 260 20.47 -19.43 -24.98
N VAL A 261 20.62 -19.36 -23.65
CA VAL A 261 21.09 -20.50 -22.84
C VAL A 261 20.15 -21.71 -22.97
N VAL A 262 18.84 -21.48 -22.99
CA VAL A 262 17.84 -22.55 -23.18
C VAL A 262 17.87 -23.12 -24.61
N THR A 263 18.11 -22.29 -25.63
CA THR A 263 18.25 -22.77 -27.02
C THR A 263 19.57 -23.47 -27.29
N ASP A 264 20.66 -23.07 -26.62
CA ASP A 264 21.99 -23.65 -26.82
C ASP A 264 22.10 -25.03 -26.16
N LEU A 265 21.44 -25.23 -25.01
CA LEU A 265 21.26 -26.56 -24.39
C LEU A 265 20.55 -27.55 -25.32
N LYS A 266 19.60 -27.07 -26.14
CA LYS A 266 18.90 -27.91 -27.13
C LYS A 266 19.82 -28.29 -28.30
N SER A 267 20.75 -27.42 -28.68
CA SER A 267 21.77 -27.66 -29.71
C SER A 267 22.80 -28.71 -29.26
N THR A 268 23.26 -28.64 -28.01
CA THR A 268 24.23 -29.61 -27.48
C THR A 268 23.64 -31.01 -27.30
N THR A 269 22.34 -31.12 -26.97
CA THR A 269 21.67 -32.44 -26.90
C THR A 269 21.45 -33.10 -28.26
N LEU A 270 21.35 -32.32 -29.35
CA LEU A 270 21.19 -32.86 -30.71
C LEU A 270 22.50 -33.47 -31.23
N HIS A 271 23.65 -32.90 -30.89
CA HIS A 271 24.95 -33.46 -31.28
C HIS A 271 25.36 -34.75 -30.54
N LEU A 272 24.70 -35.08 -29.42
CA LEU A 272 24.92 -36.33 -28.69
C LEU A 272 23.97 -37.47 -29.11
N SER A 273 22.97 -37.20 -29.96
CA SER A 273 22.02 -38.21 -30.44
C SER A 273 22.38 -38.78 -31.82
N ASP A 274 23.36 -38.19 -32.51
CA ASP A 274 23.81 -38.60 -33.87
C ASP A 274 25.19 -39.29 -33.87
N THR A 275 25.68 -39.75 -32.71
CA THR A 275 26.83 -40.65 -32.53
C THR A 275 26.44 -41.88 -31.74
#